data_AF-A0A7K6WPL4-F1
#
_entry.id   AF-A0A7K6WPL4-F1
#
_cell.length_a   1.000
_cell.length_b   1.000
_cell.length_c   1.000
_cell.angle_alpha   90.00
_cell.angle_beta   90.00
_cell.angle_gamma   90.00
#
_symmetry.space_group_name_H-M   'P 1'
#
loop_
_entity.id
_entity.type
_entity.pdbx_description
1 polymer ?
#
loop_
_entity_poly.entity_id
_entity_poly.type
_entity_poly.pdbx_seq_one_letter_code
_entity_poly.pdbx_strand_id
1 'polypeptide(L)'
;RMKETSGWQQVFSSPRLDWVVERVALNAKVLGGALGDRDKMAAAAACGEIILWALRDDGNGSEIGLFRLGVPVEALFFVGNQLIATSHTGKIGVWNAVTKHWQIQDVVPINSYDAAGTFLLLGCNNGSIYYVDVQKFPLRMKDNDLLVTELYRDPTEDAVTALSVYLT
;
A
#
# COMPACT_ATOMS: atom_id res chain seq x y z
N ARG A 1 -15.55 -33.96 8.77
CA ARG A 1 -16.38 -32.98 9.52
C ARG A 1 -16.36 -31.70 8.71
N MET A 2 -17.42 -31.40 7.95
CA MET A 2 -17.51 -30.15 7.16
C MET A 2 -17.44 -28.98 8.14
N LYS A 3 -16.53 -28.03 7.90
CA LYS A 3 -16.57 -26.74 8.60
C LYS A 3 -17.92 -26.11 8.27
N GLU A 4 -18.78 -25.97 9.27
CA GLU A 4 -19.97 -25.13 9.14
C GLU A 4 -19.50 -23.75 8.65
N THR A 5 -20.05 -23.30 7.53
CA THR A 5 -19.77 -21.96 7.04
C THR A 5 -20.52 -20.98 7.93
N SER A 6 -19.80 -20.34 8.85
CA SER A 6 -20.34 -19.44 9.88
C SER A 6 -20.99 -18.14 9.36
N GLY A 7 -21.36 -18.08 8.08
CA GLY A 7 -21.86 -16.88 7.41
C GLY A 7 -20.85 -15.73 7.40
N TRP A 8 -21.34 -14.53 7.05
CA TRP A 8 -20.57 -13.30 7.20
C TRP A 8 -20.55 -12.89 8.67
N GLN A 9 -19.36 -12.60 9.19
CA GLN A 9 -19.17 -12.12 10.56
C GLN A 9 -18.41 -10.80 10.53
N GLN A 10 -18.88 -9.82 11.31
CA GLN A 10 -18.14 -8.58 11.51
C GLN A 10 -16.91 -8.87 12.37
N VAL A 11 -15.73 -8.61 11.81
CA VAL A 11 -14.44 -8.84 12.49
C VAL A 11 -13.81 -7.57 13.09
N PHE A 12 -14.29 -6.40 12.68
CA PHE A 12 -13.80 -5.12 13.16
C PHE A 12 -14.76 -4.00 12.76
N SER A 13 -14.86 -2.98 13.60
CA SER A 13 -15.46 -1.69 13.27
C SER A 13 -14.52 -0.61 13.79
N SER A 14 -14.08 0.29 12.91
CA SER A 14 -13.27 1.43 13.35
C SER A 14 -14.12 2.40 14.18
N PRO A 15 -13.47 3.21 15.04
CA PRO A 15 -14.09 4.43 15.53
C PRO A 15 -14.60 5.28 14.35
N ARG A 16 -15.67 6.05 14.58
CA ARG A 16 -16.17 6.99 13.59
C ARG A 16 -15.07 7.99 13.24
N LEU A 17 -14.79 8.10 11.94
CA LEU A 17 -13.93 9.13 11.41
C LEU A 17 -14.77 10.39 11.15
N ASP A 18 -14.20 11.55 11.46
CA ASP A 18 -14.82 12.85 11.21
C ASP A 18 -14.69 13.29 9.73
N TRP A 19 -13.87 12.58 8.95
CA TRP A 19 -13.63 12.82 7.54
C TRP A 19 -14.34 11.80 6.65
N VAL A 20 -14.67 12.22 5.43
CA VAL A 20 -15.25 11.35 4.40
C VAL A 20 -14.18 10.39 3.90
N VAL A 21 -14.36 9.08 4.06
CA VAL A 21 -13.40 8.08 3.60
C VAL A 21 -13.39 8.02 2.08
N GLU A 22 -12.23 8.28 1.47
CA GLU A 22 -12.06 8.31 0.01
C GLU A 22 -11.38 7.05 -0.53
N ARG A 23 -10.50 6.42 0.27
CA ARG A 23 -9.78 5.19 -0.09
C ARG A 23 -9.75 4.23 1.09
N VAL A 24 -9.77 2.93 0.81
CA VAL A 24 -9.64 1.87 1.81
C VAL A 24 -8.69 0.81 1.26
N ALA A 25 -7.82 0.28 2.11
CA ALA A 25 -6.98 -0.87 1.81
C ALA A 25 -7.15 -1.94 2.89
N LEU A 26 -7.17 -3.20 2.47
CA LEU A 26 -7.25 -4.34 3.37
C LEU A 26 -6.09 -5.28 3.07
N ASN A 27 -5.38 -5.69 4.11
CA ASN A 27 -4.48 -6.83 4.07
C ASN A 27 -5.10 -7.91 4.93
N ALA A 28 -5.55 -8.99 4.31
CA ALA A 28 -6.07 -10.15 5.00
C ALA A 28 -5.36 -11.38 4.44
N LYS A 29 -4.19 -11.71 4.99
CA LYS A 29 -3.57 -12.98 4.65
C LYS A 29 -4.36 -14.13 5.27
N VAL A 30 -4.62 -15.15 4.46
CA VAL A 30 -5.18 -16.42 4.94
C VAL A 30 -4.12 -17.12 5.79
N LEU A 31 -4.52 -17.59 6.97
CA LEU A 31 -3.69 -18.19 8.03
C LEU A 31 -2.53 -19.06 7.51
N GLY A 32 -1.30 -18.77 7.98
CA GLY A 32 -0.07 -19.54 7.68
C GLY A 32 1.19 -18.71 7.38
N GLY A 33 1.12 -17.36 7.46
CA GLY A 33 2.24 -16.47 7.20
C GLY A 33 3.23 -16.31 8.36
N ALA A 34 4.47 -15.96 8.04
CA ALA A 34 5.60 -15.84 8.96
C ALA A 34 5.49 -14.72 10.04
N LEU A 35 4.36 -14.01 10.12
CA LEU A 35 4.19 -12.82 10.98
C LEU A 35 3.11 -12.96 12.07
N GLY A 36 2.44 -14.12 12.17
CA GLY A 36 1.56 -14.44 13.28
C GLY A 36 0.28 -13.57 13.37
N ASP A 37 -0.14 -13.27 14.59
CA ASP A 37 -1.49 -12.77 14.96
C ASP A 37 -1.81 -11.30 14.54
N ARG A 38 -0.96 -10.67 13.71
CA ARG A 38 -1.15 -9.28 13.21
C ARG A 38 -1.21 -9.19 11.68
N ASP A 39 -1.55 -10.29 11.03
CA ASP A 39 -1.57 -10.39 9.56
C ASP A 39 -2.79 -9.73 8.92
N LYS A 40 -3.75 -9.26 9.73
CA LYS A 40 -4.93 -8.52 9.27
C LYS A 40 -4.77 -7.04 9.56
N MET A 41 -4.77 -6.23 8.51
CA MET A 41 -4.69 -4.78 8.62
C MET A 41 -5.75 -4.13 7.75
N ALA A 42 -6.25 -2.99 8.21
CA ALA A 42 -7.12 -2.11 7.44
C ALA A 42 -6.54 -0.71 7.45
N ALA A 43 -6.61 -0.02 6.32
CA ALA A 43 -6.27 1.39 6.24
C ALA A 43 -7.42 2.14 5.57
N ALA A 44 -7.62 3.37 6.00
CA ALA A 44 -8.50 4.32 5.35
C ALA A 44 -7.70 5.58 5.03
N ALA A 45 -8.07 6.30 3.98
CA ALA A 45 -7.49 7.60 3.67
C ALA A 45 -8.53 8.59 3.13
N ALA A 46 -8.28 9.87 3.40
CA ALA A 46 -8.98 10.99 2.78
C ALA A 46 -8.05 12.19 2.65
N CYS A 47 -8.15 12.88 1.53
CA CYS A 47 -7.21 13.91 1.14
C CYS A 47 -5.79 13.36 1.31
N GLY A 48 -4.95 13.95 2.15
CA GLY A 48 -3.60 13.47 2.43
C GLY A 48 -3.43 12.67 3.73
N GLU A 49 -4.50 12.41 4.49
CA GLU A 49 -4.44 11.71 5.78
C GLU A 49 -4.75 10.23 5.62
N ILE A 50 -3.97 9.39 6.30
CA ILE A 50 -4.06 7.94 6.24
C ILE A 50 -4.05 7.40 7.66
N ILE A 51 -5.02 6.57 8.03
CA ILE A 51 -5.03 5.87 9.31
C ILE A 51 -4.92 4.37 9.06
N LEU A 52 -4.13 3.69 9.88
CA LEU A 52 -3.87 2.26 9.77
C LEU A 52 -4.23 1.57 11.09
N TRP A 53 -4.95 0.45 10.99
CA TRP A 53 -5.29 -0.41 12.12
C TRP A 53 -4.74 -1.82 11.93
N ALA A 54 -4.29 -2.42 13.02
CA ALA A 54 -4.11 -3.86 13.14
C ALA A 54 -5.43 -4.46 13.66
N LEU A 55 -5.91 -5.50 12.99
CA LEU A 55 -7.13 -6.21 13.36
C LEU A 55 -6.77 -7.46 14.15
N ARG A 56 -7.63 -7.83 15.10
CA ARG A 56 -7.50 -9.02 15.94
C ARG A 56 -8.67 -9.96 15.69
N ASP A 57 -8.47 -11.24 15.96
CA ASP A 57 -9.50 -12.27 15.74
C ASP A 57 -10.64 -12.22 16.77
N ASP A 58 -10.48 -11.46 17.86
CA ASP A 58 -11.49 -11.24 18.91
C ASP A 58 -12.56 -10.20 18.52
N GLY A 59 -12.55 -9.71 17.27
CA GLY A 59 -13.47 -8.68 16.81
C GLY A 59 -12.98 -7.25 17.07
N ASN A 60 -11.80 -7.10 17.70
CA ASN A 60 -11.23 -5.81 18.07
C ASN A 60 -10.11 -5.38 17.11
N GLY A 61 -9.70 -4.12 17.20
CA GLY A 61 -8.55 -3.60 16.47
C GLY A 61 -7.83 -2.53 17.26
N SER A 62 -6.57 -2.29 16.90
CA SER A 62 -5.77 -1.22 17.49
C SER A 62 -5.20 -0.34 16.40
N GLU A 63 -5.28 0.98 16.58
CA GLU A 63 -4.60 1.93 15.73
C GLU A 63 -3.09 1.68 15.76
N ILE A 64 -2.51 1.55 14.57
CA ILE A 64 -1.05 1.52 14.37
C ILE A 64 -0.53 2.95 14.30
N GLY A 65 -1.24 3.83 13.59
CA GLY A 65 -0.94 5.25 13.56
C GLY A 65 -1.70 6.01 12.49
N LEU A 66 -1.57 7.33 12.59
CA LEU A 66 -2.00 8.32 11.60
C LEU A 66 -0.77 8.82 10.82
N PHE A 67 -0.86 8.78 9.50
CA PHE A 67 0.18 9.18 8.57
C PHE A 67 -0.33 10.26 7.63
N ARG A 68 0.59 10.99 7.03
CA ARG A 68 0.28 12.01 6.03
C ARG A 68 1.15 11.81 4.81
N LEU A 69 0.56 11.82 3.62
CA LEU A 69 1.30 11.84 2.36
C LEU A 69 1.73 13.28 1.99
N GLY A 70 1.02 14.28 2.53
CA GLY A 70 1.26 15.71 2.26
C GLY A 70 0.62 16.22 0.96
N VAL A 71 0.01 15.33 0.19
CA VAL A 71 -0.76 15.57 -1.04
C VAL A 71 -1.95 14.59 -1.06
N PRO A 72 -2.97 14.79 -1.91
CA PRO A 72 -4.09 13.86 -2.02
C PRO A 72 -3.65 12.41 -2.29
N VAL A 73 -4.25 11.46 -1.59
CA VAL A 73 -4.03 10.02 -1.75
C VAL A 73 -4.95 9.51 -2.84
N GLU A 74 -4.36 9.08 -3.94
CA GLU A 74 -5.10 8.64 -5.12
C GLU A 74 -5.23 7.12 -5.18
N ALA A 75 -4.24 6.39 -4.68
CA ALA A 75 -4.36 4.97 -4.44
C ALA A 75 -3.84 4.62 -3.05
N LEU A 76 -4.49 3.65 -2.43
CA LEU A 76 -4.12 3.09 -1.14
C LEU A 76 -4.27 1.57 -1.24
N PHE A 77 -3.18 0.83 -1.06
CA PHE A 77 -3.18 -0.63 -1.21
C PHE A 77 -2.02 -1.27 -0.45
N PHE A 78 -2.06 -2.59 -0.27
CA PHE A 78 -0.97 -3.34 0.33
C PHE A 78 -0.16 -4.09 -0.73
N VAL A 79 1.17 -4.06 -0.59
CA VAL A 79 2.09 -4.97 -1.30
C VAL A 79 2.80 -5.83 -0.26
N GLY A 80 2.47 -7.11 -0.22
CA GLY A 80 2.83 -7.96 0.91
C GLY A 80 2.20 -7.42 2.20
N ASN A 81 3.05 -6.98 3.15
CA ASN A 81 2.59 -6.35 4.39
C ASN A 81 2.88 -4.85 4.45
N GLN A 82 3.44 -4.27 3.39
CA GLN A 82 3.69 -2.83 3.33
C GLN A 82 2.42 -2.12 2.86
N LEU A 83 2.04 -1.04 3.53
CA LEU A 83 0.96 -0.17 3.04
C LEU A 83 1.59 0.86 2.10
N ILE A 84 1.02 0.99 0.91
CA ILE A 84 1.45 1.93 -0.12
C ILE A 84 0.34 2.97 -0.30
N ALA A 85 0.72 4.24 -0.36
CA ALA A 85 -0.13 5.32 -0.83
C ALA A 85 0.55 6.04 -2.00
N THR A 86 -0.18 6.33 -3.07
CA THR A 86 0.36 7.06 -4.22
C THR A 86 -0.48 8.30 -4.54
N SER A 87 0.13 9.24 -5.25
CA SER A 87 -0.52 10.47 -5.72
C SER A 87 -0.14 10.77 -7.18
N HIS A 88 -1.10 11.26 -7.95
CA HIS A 88 -0.87 11.84 -9.27
C HIS A 88 0.03 13.10 -9.23
N THR A 89 0.33 13.66 -8.06
CA THR A 89 1.27 14.77 -7.90
C THR A 89 2.73 14.33 -7.82
N GLY A 90 3.02 13.04 -7.98
CA GLY A 90 4.39 12.53 -7.94
C GLY A 90 4.90 12.27 -6.52
N LYS A 91 4.06 11.70 -5.65
CA LYS A 91 4.50 11.20 -4.34
C LYS A 91 4.07 9.75 -4.13
N ILE A 92 4.96 9.01 -3.47
CA ILE A 92 4.67 7.69 -2.94
C ILE A 92 5.01 7.66 -1.45
N GLY A 93 4.09 7.13 -0.65
CA GLY A 93 4.24 6.88 0.76
C GLY A 93 4.23 5.39 1.04
N VAL A 94 5.19 4.91 1.85
CA VAL A 94 5.32 3.51 2.21
C VAL A 94 5.38 3.40 3.73
N TRP A 95 4.41 2.69 4.30
CA TRP A 95 4.49 2.22 5.68
C TRP A 95 5.12 0.85 5.69
N ASN A 96 6.19 0.71 6.46
CA ASN A 96 6.89 -0.55 6.61
C ASN A 96 6.38 -1.34 7.82
N ALA A 97 5.82 -2.54 7.59
CA ALA A 97 5.32 -3.40 8.66
C ALA A 97 6.40 -3.97 9.58
N VAL A 98 7.64 -4.09 9.10
CA VAL A 98 8.75 -4.65 9.91
C VAL A 98 9.31 -3.55 10.81
N THR A 99 9.66 -2.40 10.23
CA THR A 99 10.30 -1.29 10.97
C THR A 99 9.29 -0.35 11.64
N LYS A 100 8.01 -0.48 11.29
CA LYS A 100 6.90 0.38 11.77
C LYS A 100 7.06 1.86 11.40
N HIS A 101 7.77 2.15 10.30
CA HIS A 101 8.07 3.52 9.88
C HIS A 101 7.28 3.93 8.63
N TRP A 102 6.83 5.19 8.58
CA TRP A 102 6.24 5.83 7.40
C TRP A 102 7.29 6.66 6.68
N GLN A 103 7.44 6.49 5.37
CA GLN A 103 8.40 7.22 4.56
C GLN A 103 7.72 7.70 3.28
N ILE A 104 8.11 8.87 2.80
CA ILE A 104 7.55 9.50 1.61
C ILE A 104 8.71 9.82 0.67
N GLN A 105 8.49 9.63 -0.63
CA GLN A 105 9.44 10.00 -1.66
C GLN A 105 8.74 10.69 -2.83
N ASP A 106 9.44 11.65 -3.40
CA ASP A 106 9.09 12.26 -4.67
C ASP A 106 9.42 11.33 -5.82
N VAL A 107 8.47 11.16 -6.72
CA VAL A 107 8.55 10.32 -7.92
C VAL A 107 7.91 11.07 -9.07
N VAL A 108 8.10 10.57 -10.30
CA VAL A 108 7.32 11.07 -11.42
C VAL A 108 5.83 10.78 -11.16
N PRO A 109 4.90 11.72 -11.46
CA PRO A 109 3.46 11.50 -11.37
C PRO A 109 3.02 10.12 -11.84
N ILE A 110 2.36 9.39 -10.94
CA ILE A 110 1.92 8.01 -11.15
C ILE A 110 0.50 8.05 -11.71
N ASN A 111 0.29 7.42 -12.86
CA ASN A 111 -1.03 7.32 -13.52
C ASN A 111 -1.60 5.91 -13.43
N SER A 112 -0.74 4.90 -13.31
CA SER A 112 -1.15 3.52 -13.14
C SER A 112 -0.14 2.77 -12.28
N TYR A 113 -0.56 1.66 -11.68
CA TYR A 113 0.31 0.81 -10.89
C TYR A 113 -0.19 -0.62 -10.95
N ASP A 114 0.71 -1.57 -10.73
CA ASP A 114 0.36 -2.95 -10.45
C ASP A 114 1.42 -3.60 -9.57
N ALA A 115 1.05 -4.66 -8.86
CA ALA A 115 1.95 -5.36 -7.95
C ALA A 115 2.03 -6.84 -8.30
N ALA A 116 3.25 -7.37 -8.37
CA ALA A 116 3.51 -8.78 -8.57
C ALA A 116 4.47 -9.30 -7.49
N GLY A 117 3.93 -10.11 -6.58
CA GLY A 117 4.65 -10.55 -5.39
C GLY A 117 5.02 -9.38 -4.48
N THR A 118 6.30 -9.01 -4.48
CA THR A 118 6.89 -7.95 -3.65
C THR A 118 7.37 -6.77 -4.48
N PHE A 119 7.15 -6.82 -5.78
CA PHE A 119 7.50 -5.76 -6.70
C PHE A 119 6.27 -4.91 -6.98
N LEU A 120 6.46 -3.61 -6.89
CA LEU A 120 5.48 -2.61 -7.30
C LEU A 120 5.97 -1.98 -8.60
N LEU A 121 5.13 -1.98 -9.61
CA LEU A 121 5.36 -1.28 -10.87
C LEU A 121 4.51 -0.02 -10.92
N LEU A 122 5.12 1.07 -11.36
CA LEU A 122 4.54 2.40 -11.42
C LEU A 122 4.61 2.89 -12.87
N GLY A 123 3.45 3.10 -13.48
CA GLY A 123 3.32 3.72 -14.79
C GLY A 123 3.11 5.21 -14.62
N CYS A 124 3.99 6.00 -15.24
CA CYS A 124 4.05 7.44 -15.02
C CYS A 124 3.48 8.25 -16.19
N ASN A 125 3.20 9.52 -15.93
CA ASN A 125 2.63 10.45 -16.90
C ASN A 125 3.57 10.81 -18.07
N ASN A 126 4.86 10.52 -17.96
CA ASN A 126 5.91 10.81 -18.94
C ASN A 126 6.32 9.57 -19.77
N GLY A 127 5.53 8.51 -19.72
CA GLY A 127 5.81 7.25 -20.39
C GLY A 127 6.80 6.33 -19.69
N SER A 128 7.36 6.72 -18.54
CA SER A 128 8.25 5.85 -17.76
C SER A 128 7.45 4.75 -17.04
N ILE A 129 8.03 3.55 -16.98
CA ILE A 129 7.63 2.47 -16.08
C ILE A 129 8.77 2.25 -15.09
N TYR A 130 8.49 2.49 -13.81
CA TYR A 130 9.44 2.24 -12.73
C TYR A 130 9.09 0.96 -11.97
N TYR A 131 10.11 0.24 -11.50
CA TYR A 131 9.96 -0.83 -10.53
C TYR A 131 10.47 -0.40 -9.16
N VAL A 132 9.75 -0.84 -8.12
CA VAL A 132 10.07 -0.63 -6.71
C VAL A 132 10.05 -1.97 -5.98
N ASP A 133 11.17 -2.31 -5.34
CA ASP A 133 11.25 -3.46 -4.43
C ASP A 133 10.85 -3.05 -3.01
N VAL A 134 9.59 -3.30 -2.64
CA VAL A 134 9.06 -2.87 -1.34
C VAL A 134 9.60 -3.69 -0.16
N GLN A 135 10.22 -4.85 -0.43
CA GLN A 135 10.84 -5.67 0.61
C GLN A 135 12.23 -5.21 0.98
N LYS A 136 12.96 -4.58 0.06
CA LYS A 136 14.27 -3.99 0.35
C LYS A 136 14.19 -2.67 1.10
N PHE A 137 12.99 -2.15 1.34
CA PHE A 137 12.76 -0.89 2.04
C PHE A 137 13.37 -0.83 3.45
N PRO A 138 13.22 -1.83 4.35
CA PRO A 138 13.89 -1.86 5.65
C PRO A 138 15.42 -1.81 5.57
N LEU A 139 16.02 -2.30 4.48
CA LEU A 139 17.47 -2.48 4.35
C LEU A 139 18.19 -1.22 3.86
N ARG A 140 17.45 -0.26 3.29
CA ARG A 140 18.00 0.99 2.74
C ARG A 140 17.85 2.20 3.67
N MET A 141 17.52 1.98 4.95
CA MET A 141 17.35 3.04 5.97
C MET A 141 18.57 3.97 6.18
N LYS A 142 19.72 3.71 5.56
CA LYS A 142 20.87 4.64 5.60
C LYS A 142 20.72 5.83 4.66
N ASP A 143 20.05 5.66 3.52
CA ASP A 143 19.99 6.70 2.47
C ASP A 143 18.57 7.26 2.28
N ASN A 144 17.56 6.72 2.99
CA ASN A 144 16.14 7.12 2.87
C ASN A 144 15.54 7.03 1.45
N ASP A 145 16.21 6.35 0.52
CA ASP A 145 15.74 6.18 -0.86
C ASP A 145 15.01 4.84 -1.07
N LEU A 146 13.83 4.91 -1.69
CA LEU A 146 13.24 3.77 -2.39
C LEU A 146 14.18 3.37 -3.52
N LEU A 147 14.37 2.07 -3.68
CA LEU A 147 14.97 1.52 -4.89
C LEU A 147 13.97 1.64 -6.03
N VAL A 148 13.95 2.80 -6.67
CA VAL A 148 13.21 3.06 -7.89
C VAL A 148 14.17 2.83 -9.06
N THR A 149 13.78 2.02 -10.01
CA THR A 149 14.58 1.81 -11.22
C THR A 149 13.66 1.84 -12.43
N GLU A 150 14.04 2.60 -13.43
CA GLU A 150 13.30 2.70 -14.69
C GLU A 150 13.51 1.40 -15.49
N LEU A 151 12.42 0.72 -15.81
CA LEU A 151 12.43 -0.45 -16.68
C LEU A 151 12.27 -0.08 -18.15
N TYR A 152 11.47 0.95 -18.39
CA TYR A 152 11.05 1.37 -19.72
C TYR A 152 10.71 2.85 -19.71
N ARG A 153 10.88 3.49 -20.87
CA ARG A 153 10.34 4.82 -21.15
C ARG A 153 9.83 4.86 -22.58
N ASP A 154 8.58 5.27 -22.72
CA ASP A 154 8.00 5.51 -24.04
C ASP A 154 8.73 6.68 -24.74
N PRO A 155 9.23 6.50 -25.98
CA PRO A 155 9.97 7.55 -26.69
C PRO A 155 9.13 8.79 -27.05
N THR A 156 7.80 8.66 -27.12
CA THR A 156 6.88 9.78 -27.35
C THR A 156 6.41 10.42 -26.05
N GLU A 157 6.87 9.90 -24.91
CA GLU A 157 6.50 10.32 -23.54
C GLU A 157 5.01 10.21 -23.25
N ASP A 158 4.32 9.30 -23.95
CA ASP A 158 2.90 9.08 -23.74
C ASP A 158 2.64 8.43 -22.38
N ALA A 159 1.66 8.96 -21.64
CA ALA A 159 1.37 8.51 -20.28
C ALA A 159 1.01 7.02 -20.22
N VAL A 160 1.59 6.31 -19.24
CA VAL A 160 1.23 4.92 -18.96
C VAL A 160 -0.07 4.89 -18.17
N THR A 161 -1.21 4.70 -18.85
CA THR A 161 -2.55 4.77 -18.24
C THR A 161 -3.03 3.48 -17.62
N ALA A 162 -2.40 2.35 -17.94
CA ALA A 162 -2.73 1.05 -17.37
C ALA A 162 -1.49 0.16 -17.33
N LEU A 163 -1.37 -0.62 -16.25
CA LEU A 163 -0.40 -1.69 -16.11
C LEU A 163 -1.14 -2.95 -15.66
N SER A 164 -0.72 -4.09 -16.20
CA SER A 164 -1.11 -5.40 -15.70
C SER A 164 0.11 -6.31 -15.78
N VAL A 165 0.45 -6.94 -14.68
CA VAL A 165 1.72 -7.63 -14.47
C VAL A 165 1.43 -9.03 -14.00
N TYR A 166 2.02 -9.99 -14.69
CA TYR A 166 1.98 -11.39 -14.32
C TYR A 166 3.41 -11.93 -14.32
N LEU A 167 3.90 -12.36 -13.15
CA LEU A 167 5.19 -13.02 -13.01
C LEU A 167 4.95 -14.53 -12.96
N THR A 168 5.59 -15.26 -13.87
CA THR A 168 5.63 -16.73 -13.93
C THR A 168 6.76 -17.29 -13.08
#